data_AF-A0A846DWM6-F1
#
_entry.id   AF-A0A846DWM6-F1
#
_cell.length_a   1.000
_cell.length_b   1.000
_cell.length_c   1.000
_cell.angle_alpha   90.00
_cell.angle_beta   90.00
_cell.angle_gamma   90.00
#
_symmetry.space_group_name_H-M   'P 1'
#
loop_
_entity.id
_entity.type
_entity.pdbx_description
1 polymer ?
#
loop_
_entity_poly.entity_id
_entity_poly.type
_entity_poly.pdbx_seq_one_letter_code
_entity_poly.pdbx_strand_id
1 'polypeptide(L)'
;MILVTAYYVIEPTLSFKKKLVNLDIDNALVEILSETVLWSYHRAGNTEDDISEVKLLFLANLMSEYLEIEVYKKVLDTFSISLDVFDKWWTIKRYFVDEVFSEIEKRIDPSVASHLIKTDRKRVDLWIDKMQGKI
;
A
#
# COMPACT_ATOMS: atom_id res chain seq x y z
N MET A 1 13.85 -2.29 19.80
CA MET A 1 13.31 -2.20 18.42
C MET A 1 12.14 -1.23 18.46
N ILE A 2 12.21 -0.12 17.72
CA ILE A 2 11.11 0.84 17.66
C ILE A 2 10.09 0.28 16.67
N LEU A 3 8.89 -0.01 17.15
CA LEU A 3 7.78 -0.45 16.31
C LEU A 3 7.10 0.79 15.75
N VAL A 4 6.99 0.87 14.43
CA VAL A 4 6.35 1.99 13.72
C VAL A 4 5.16 1.48 12.92
N THR A 5 4.27 2.40 12.55
CA THR A 5 3.22 2.07 11.59
C THR A 5 3.85 1.97 10.20
N ALA A 6 3.64 0.86 9.52
CA ALA A 6 3.99 0.70 8.12
C ALA A 6 2.74 0.49 7.27
N TYR A 7 2.77 1.06 6.09
CA TYR A 7 1.83 0.81 5.02
C TYR A 7 2.47 -0.10 3.97
N TYR A 8 1.73 -1.13 3.56
CA TYR A 8 2.11 -2.08 2.53
C TYR A 8 1.22 -1.87 1.32
N VAL A 9 1.82 -1.47 0.21
CA VAL A 9 1.16 -1.33 -1.09
C VAL A 9 1.44 -2.60 -1.88
N ILE A 10 0.40 -3.39 -2.11
CA ILE A 10 0.45 -4.66 -2.83
C ILE A 10 -0.15 -4.45 -4.23
N GLU A 11 0.66 -4.66 -5.27
CA GLU A 11 0.30 -4.39 -6.66
C GLU A 11 0.41 -5.69 -7.49
N PRO A 12 -0.65 -6.12 -8.18
CA PRO A 12 -0.58 -7.26 -9.08
C PRO A 12 0.35 -6.98 -10.27
N THR A 13 1.14 -7.97 -10.64
CA THR A 13 2.08 -7.86 -11.76
C THR A 13 1.34 -7.75 -13.09
N LEU A 14 1.99 -7.17 -14.10
CA LEU A 14 1.43 -7.10 -15.46
C LEU A 14 1.15 -8.50 -16.03
N SER A 15 2.00 -9.48 -15.73
CA SER A 15 1.79 -10.89 -16.12
C SER A 15 0.54 -11.47 -15.45
N PHE A 16 0.31 -11.17 -14.18
CA PHE A 16 -0.88 -11.63 -13.48
C PHE A 16 -2.16 -11.00 -14.05
N LYS A 17 -2.17 -9.68 -14.27
CA LYS A 17 -3.31 -9.00 -14.92
C LYS A 17 -3.64 -9.59 -16.28
N LYS A 18 -2.62 -9.85 -17.12
CA LYS A 18 -2.81 -10.51 -18.42
C LYS A 18 -3.35 -11.93 -18.27
N LYS A 19 -2.91 -12.67 -17.25
CA LYS A 19 -3.44 -14.01 -16.96
C LYS A 19 -4.93 -13.92 -16.61
N LEU A 20 -5.31 -13.05 -15.69
CA LEU A 20 -6.69 -12.90 -15.20
C LEU A 20 -7.68 -12.62 -16.34
N VAL A 21 -7.34 -11.76 -17.30
CA VAL A 21 -8.22 -11.45 -18.45
C VAL A 21 -8.48 -12.66 -19.36
N ASN A 22 -7.59 -13.65 -19.35
CA ASN A 22 -7.72 -14.87 -20.15
C ASN A 22 -8.30 -16.04 -19.35
N LEU A 23 -8.59 -15.85 -18.06
CA LEU A 23 -9.21 -16.87 -17.22
C LEU A 23 -10.73 -16.75 -17.30
N ASP A 24 -11.38 -17.91 -17.42
CA ASP A 24 -12.83 -18.03 -17.32
C ASP A 24 -13.27 -17.95 -15.84
N ILE A 25 -13.21 -16.76 -15.26
CA ILE A 25 -13.62 -16.48 -13.87
C ILE A 25 -14.54 -15.26 -13.82
N ASP A 26 -15.21 -15.08 -12.69
CA ASP A 26 -16.12 -13.95 -12.49
C ASP A 26 -15.40 -12.60 -12.67
N ASN A 27 -16.05 -11.67 -13.38
CA ASN A 27 -15.45 -10.36 -13.70
C ASN A 27 -15.20 -9.50 -12.45
N ALA A 28 -16.02 -9.61 -11.41
CA ALA A 28 -15.79 -8.91 -10.15
C ALA A 28 -14.55 -9.47 -9.44
N LEU A 29 -14.30 -10.78 -9.54
CA LEU A 29 -13.04 -11.37 -9.06
C LEU A 29 -11.83 -10.87 -9.85
N VAL A 30 -11.94 -10.74 -11.18
CA VAL A 30 -10.87 -10.15 -12.01
C VAL A 30 -10.56 -8.73 -11.56
N GLU A 31 -11.59 -7.92 -11.30
CA GLU A 31 -11.45 -6.55 -10.82
C GLU A 31 -10.72 -6.51 -9.47
N ILE A 32 -11.24 -7.23 -8.47
CA ILE A 32 -10.64 -7.32 -7.12
C ILE A 32 -9.18 -7.77 -7.18
N LEU A 33 -8.86 -8.80 -7.96
CA LEU A 33 -7.50 -9.34 -8.07
C LEU A 33 -6.55 -8.44 -8.87
N SER A 34 -7.09 -7.50 -9.66
CA SER A 34 -6.32 -6.55 -10.47
C SER A 34 -6.06 -5.21 -9.76
N GLU A 35 -6.75 -4.97 -8.64
CA GLU A 35 -6.61 -3.77 -7.85
C GLU A 35 -5.31 -3.71 -7.04
N THR A 36 -4.89 -2.49 -6.76
CA THR A 36 -3.81 -2.23 -5.81
C THR A 36 -4.39 -2.14 -4.41
N VAL A 37 -3.84 -2.92 -3.49
CA VAL A 37 -4.35 -3.00 -2.12
C VAL A 37 -3.38 -2.31 -1.17
N LEU A 38 -3.94 -1.54 -0.22
CA LEU A 38 -3.19 -0.89 0.85
C LEU A 38 -3.51 -1.54 2.19
N TRP A 39 -2.51 -2.14 2.82
CA TRP A 39 -2.62 -2.67 4.18
C TRP A 39 -1.78 -1.84 5.14
N SER A 40 -2.17 -1.81 6.42
CA SER A 40 -1.44 -1.14 7.48
C SER A 40 -1.06 -2.13 8.58
N TYR A 41 0.16 -2.03 9.10
CA TYR A 41 0.62 -2.81 10.24
C TYR A 41 1.27 -1.89 11.28
N HIS A 42 0.70 -1.87 12.49
CA HIS A 42 1.13 -0.96 13.57
C HIS A 42 2.33 -1.48 14.38
N ARG A 43 2.93 -2.60 13.96
CA ARG A 43 4.06 -3.23 14.64
C ARG A 43 5.13 -3.68 13.66
N ALA A 44 5.33 -2.91 12.58
CA ALA A 44 6.38 -3.23 11.64
C ALA A 44 7.75 -2.87 12.26
N GLY A 45 8.64 -3.85 12.28
CA GLY A 45 10.08 -3.65 12.33
C GLY A 45 10.64 -3.31 10.95
N ASN A 46 11.95 -3.06 10.91
CA ASN A 46 12.68 -2.84 9.65
C ASN A 46 13.32 -4.13 9.14
N THR A 47 12.60 -5.26 9.23
CA THR A 47 13.06 -6.59 8.81
C THR A 47 12.40 -6.97 7.48
N GLU A 48 13.05 -7.84 6.72
CA GLU A 48 12.46 -8.50 5.53
C GLU A 48 11.42 -9.56 5.94
N ASP A 49 11.52 -10.06 7.17
CA ASP A 49 10.60 -11.06 7.72
C ASP A 49 9.16 -10.52 7.78
N ASP A 50 8.96 -9.27 8.19
CA ASP A 50 7.63 -8.64 8.22
C ASP A 50 6.99 -8.56 6.82
N ILE A 51 7.79 -8.28 5.80
CA ILE A 51 7.30 -8.28 4.41
C ILE A 51 6.87 -9.69 4.03
N SER A 52 7.68 -10.69 4.37
CA SER A 52 7.39 -12.10 4.09
C SER A 52 6.10 -12.56 4.79
N GLU A 53 5.89 -12.16 6.05
CA GLU A 53 4.64 -12.42 6.78
C GLU A 53 3.43 -11.80 6.08
N VAL A 54 3.52 -10.53 5.68
CA VAL A 54 2.44 -9.85 4.95
C VAL A 54 2.12 -10.53 3.63
N LYS A 55 3.13 -10.98 2.87
CA LYS A 55 2.93 -11.73 1.61
C LYS A 55 2.13 -13.01 1.85
N LEU A 56 2.49 -13.79 2.86
CA LEU A 56 1.79 -15.04 3.18
C LEU A 56 0.37 -14.79 3.70
N LEU A 57 0.20 -13.79 4.56
CA LEU A 57 -1.12 -13.37 5.06
C LEU A 57 -2.03 -12.88 3.93
N PHE A 58 -1.48 -12.18 2.94
CA PHE A 58 -2.23 -11.73 1.77
C PHE A 58 -2.79 -12.92 0.97
N LEU A 59 -1.96 -13.92 0.66
CA LEU A 59 -2.41 -15.13 -0.03
C LEU A 59 -3.42 -15.93 0.80
N ALA A 60 -3.17 -16.06 2.11
CA ALA A 60 -4.10 -16.74 3.02
C ALA A 60 -5.47 -16.04 3.05
N ASN A 61 -5.49 -14.71 3.16
CA ASN A 61 -6.71 -13.91 3.13
C ASN A 61 -7.47 -14.05 1.81
N LEU A 62 -6.77 -14.05 0.66
CA LEU A 62 -7.39 -14.32 -0.63
C LEU A 62 -8.07 -15.70 -0.66
N MET A 63 -7.38 -16.73 -0.17
CA MET A 63 -7.92 -18.10 -0.12
C MET A 63 -9.06 -18.27 0.87
N SER A 64 -9.10 -17.51 1.95
CA SER A 64 -10.14 -17.61 2.99
C SER A 64 -11.41 -16.82 2.64
N GLU A 65 -11.26 -15.62 2.08
CA GLU A 65 -12.38 -14.65 1.98
C GLU A 65 -12.89 -14.46 0.55
N TYR A 66 -12.04 -14.68 -0.47
CA TYR A 66 -12.36 -14.29 -1.85
C TYR A 66 -12.36 -15.45 -2.84
N LEU A 67 -11.49 -16.44 -2.63
CA LEU A 67 -11.26 -17.53 -3.57
C LEU A 67 -11.53 -18.86 -2.88
N GLU A 68 -12.64 -19.52 -3.23
CA GLU A 68 -12.81 -20.93 -2.91
C GLU A 68 -11.60 -21.73 -3.42
N ILE A 69 -11.30 -22.85 -2.74
CA ILE A 69 -10.05 -23.61 -2.97
C ILE A 69 -9.79 -23.96 -4.44
N GLU A 70 -10.83 -24.30 -5.20
CA GLU A 70 -10.73 -24.62 -6.62
C GLU A 70 -10.47 -23.38 -7.50
N VAL A 71 -11.08 -22.24 -7.16
CA VAL A 71 -10.84 -20.96 -7.83
C VAL A 71 -9.41 -20.49 -7.55
N TYR A 72 -8.95 -20.61 -6.30
CA TYR A 72 -7.57 -20.30 -5.92
C TYR A 72 -6.58 -21.09 -6.76
N LYS A 73 -6.78 -22.41 -6.89
CA LYS A 73 -5.95 -23.27 -7.74
C LYS A 73 -5.98 -22.84 -9.21
N LYS A 74 -7.17 -22.54 -9.75
CA LYS A 74 -7.33 -22.08 -11.14
C LYS A 74 -6.59 -20.78 -11.40
N VAL A 75 -6.64 -19.85 -10.44
CA VAL A 75 -6.05 -18.52 -10.57
C VAL A 75 -4.52 -18.55 -10.37
N LEU A 76 -4.02 -19.33 -9.41
CA LEU A 76 -2.61 -19.30 -9.01
C LEU A 76 -1.78 -20.51 -9.45
N ASP A 77 -2.43 -21.48 -10.12
CA ASP A 77 -1.87 -22.76 -10.58
C ASP A 77 -1.40 -23.68 -9.43
N THR A 78 -1.83 -23.42 -8.19
CA THR A 78 -1.41 -24.16 -7.00
C THR A 78 -2.37 -23.96 -5.84
N PHE A 79 -2.30 -24.85 -4.83
CA PHE A 79 -2.95 -24.68 -3.52
C PHE A 79 -1.98 -24.14 -2.46
N SER A 80 -0.69 -24.04 -2.77
CA SER A 80 0.33 -23.61 -1.81
C SER A 80 0.23 -22.12 -1.53
N ILE A 81 0.36 -21.77 -0.26
CA ILE A 81 0.66 -20.40 0.19
C ILE A 81 2.17 -20.34 0.40
N SER A 82 2.88 -19.63 -0.48
CA SER A 82 4.34 -19.47 -0.41
C SER A 82 4.78 -18.12 -0.95
N LEU A 83 5.99 -17.70 -0.58
CA LEU A 83 6.57 -16.45 -1.07
C LEU A 83 6.74 -16.48 -2.60
N ASP A 84 7.15 -17.61 -3.17
CA ASP A 84 7.29 -17.77 -4.62
C ASP A 84 5.97 -17.53 -5.37
N VAL A 85 4.85 -17.99 -4.80
CA VAL A 85 3.52 -17.75 -5.38
C VAL A 85 3.17 -16.27 -5.34
N PHE A 86 3.45 -15.61 -4.21
CA PHE A 86 3.24 -14.17 -4.10
C PHE A 86 4.11 -13.42 -5.11
N ASP A 87 5.41 -13.67 -5.11
CA ASP A 87 6.41 -12.92 -5.89
C ASP A 87 6.25 -13.13 -7.41
N LYS A 88 5.60 -14.22 -7.82
CA LYS A 88 5.21 -14.44 -9.22
C LYS A 88 4.09 -13.50 -9.68
N TRP A 89 3.13 -13.20 -8.81
CA TRP A 89 1.85 -12.62 -9.19
C TRP A 89 1.61 -11.21 -8.64
N TRP A 90 2.30 -10.83 -7.56
CA TRP A 90 2.23 -9.51 -6.95
C TRP A 90 3.61 -8.96 -6.62
N THR A 91 3.64 -7.65 -6.40
CA THR A 91 4.76 -6.91 -5.84
C THR A 91 4.30 -6.21 -4.58
N ILE A 92 5.22 -5.93 -3.67
CA ILE A 92 4.92 -5.24 -2.42
C ILE A 92 5.94 -4.13 -2.16
N LYS A 93 5.44 -2.96 -1.77
CA LYS A 93 6.25 -1.83 -1.31
C LYS A 93 5.83 -1.47 0.10
N ARG A 94 6.82 -1.24 0.97
CA ARG A 94 6.60 -0.82 2.36
C ARG A 94 6.95 0.66 2.52
N TYR A 95 6.08 1.40 3.21
CA TYR A 95 6.27 2.80 3.56
C TYR A 95 6.10 2.95 5.07
N PHE A 96 7.11 3.47 5.76
CA PHE A 96 7.03 3.75 7.18
C PHE A 96 6.41 5.13 7.42
N VAL A 97 5.60 5.22 8.48
CA VAL A 97 5.10 6.49 8.99
C VAL A 97 6.04 6.94 10.08
N ASP A 98 7.10 7.63 9.69
CA ASP A 98 8.08 8.16 10.64
C ASP A 98 7.54 9.41 11.34
N GLU A 99 6.80 10.26 10.61
CA GLU A 99 6.33 11.55 11.11
C GLU A 99 4.94 11.91 10.58
N VAL A 100 4.10 12.46 11.45
CA VAL A 100 2.76 12.92 11.07
C VAL A 100 2.86 14.34 10.51
N PHE A 101 2.09 14.63 9.46
CA PHE A 101 2.03 15.94 8.80
C PHE A 101 1.97 17.12 9.79
N SER A 102 1.10 17.03 10.80
CA SER A 102 0.95 18.08 11.83
C SER A 102 2.21 18.33 12.67
N GLU A 103 3.01 17.29 12.90
CA GLU A 103 4.27 17.42 13.65
C GLU A 103 5.37 18.01 12.77
N ILE A 104 5.35 17.74 11.47
CA ILE A 104 6.25 18.40 10.51
C ILE A 104 5.92 19.90 10.44
N GLU A 105 4.65 20.27 10.31
CA GLU A 105 4.22 21.68 10.28
C GLU A 105 4.73 22.48 11.48
N LYS A 106 4.61 21.92 12.69
CA LYS A 106 5.06 22.57 13.93
C LYS A 106 6.58 22.77 14.02
N ARG A 107 7.36 21.99 13.27
CA ARG A 107 8.82 22.01 13.30
C ARG A 107 9.45 22.90 12.24
N ILE A 108 8.66 23.36 11.26
CA ILE A 108 9.15 24.29 10.24
C ILE A 108 9.43 25.63 10.90
N ASP A 109 10.68 26.09 10.78
CA ASP A 109 11.09 27.40 11.28
C ASP A 109 10.32 28.52 10.54
N PRO A 110 9.82 29.55 11.24
CA PRO A 110 9.13 30.68 10.62
C PRO A 110 9.94 31.38 9.51
N SER A 111 11.26 31.45 9.65
CA SER A 111 12.15 31.99 8.61
C SER A 111 12.09 31.16 7.32
N VAL A 112 11.99 29.83 7.43
CA VAL A 112 11.82 28.94 6.28
C VAL A 112 10.41 29.10 5.68
N ALA A 113 9.38 29.19 6.52
CA ALA A 113 8.01 29.40 6.06
C ALA A 113 7.85 30.71 5.25
N SER A 114 8.63 31.74 5.55
CA SER A 114 8.65 33.01 4.81
C SER A 114 9.02 32.87 3.33
N HIS A 115 9.71 31.79 2.96
CA HIS A 115 10.09 31.49 1.57
C HIS A 115 8.99 30.79 0.75
N LEU A 116 7.87 30.41 1.37
CA LEU A 116 6.75 29.79 0.66
C LEU A 116 6.06 30.80 -0.28
N ILE A 117 5.90 30.43 -1.54
CA ILE A 117 5.30 31.26 -2.58
C ILE A 117 3.88 30.75 -2.89
N LYS A 118 2.96 31.68 -3.13
CA LYS A 118 1.59 31.40 -3.54
C LYS A 118 1.53 30.56 -4.82
N THR A 119 0.52 29.71 -4.89
CA THR A 119 0.38 28.66 -5.92
C THR A 119 -0.88 28.83 -6.77
N ASP A 120 -1.63 29.92 -6.56
CA ASP A 120 -2.97 30.19 -7.12
C ASP A 120 -4.01 29.10 -6.79
N ARG A 121 -3.74 28.33 -5.74
CA ARG A 121 -4.65 27.31 -5.21
C ARG A 121 -5.14 27.77 -3.85
N LYS A 122 -6.36 28.31 -3.82
CA LYS A 122 -6.99 28.91 -2.62
C LYS A 122 -6.73 28.14 -1.32
N ARG A 123 -6.90 26.82 -1.31
CA ARG A 123 -6.66 25.99 -0.10
C ARG A 123 -5.19 25.99 0.33
N VAL A 124 -4.27 25.87 -0.61
CA VAL A 124 -2.82 25.85 -0.34
C VAL A 124 -2.35 27.24 0.07
N ASP A 125 -2.87 28.28 -0.58
CA ASP A 125 -2.51 29.66 -0.28
C ASP A 125 -2.96 30.08 1.12
N LEU A 126 -4.14 29.65 1.56
CA LEU A 126 -4.58 29.83 2.96
C LEU A 126 -3.66 29.10 3.95
N TRP A 127 -3.24 27.88 3.62
CA TRP A 127 -2.28 27.15 4.43
C TRP A 127 -0.92 27.86 4.50
N ILE A 128 -0.42 28.41 3.38
CA ILE A 128 0.81 29.21 3.34
C ILE A 128 0.69 30.46 4.23
N ASP A 129 -0.44 31.16 4.17
CA ASP A 129 -0.64 32.35 5.02
C ASP A 129 -0.60 31.99 6.50
N LYS A 130 -1.22 30.86 6.89
CA LYS A 130 -1.13 30.33 8.26
C LYS A 130 0.31 30.01 8.64
N MET A 131 1.06 29.32 7.78
CA MET A 131 2.47 28.99 8.01
C MET A 131 3.36 30.23 8.13
N GLN A 132 3.02 31.32 7.43
CA GLN A 132 3.71 32.60 7.47
C GLN A 132 3.22 33.55 8.58
N GLY A 133 2.26 33.11 9.43
CA GLY A 133 1.71 33.92 10.50
C GLY A 133 0.88 35.12 10.03
N LYS A 134 0.30 35.05 8.83
CA LYS A 134 -0.52 36.13 8.22
C LYS A 134 -2.00 36.05 8.59
N ILE A 135 -2.44 34.95 9.18
CA ILE A 135 -3.80 34.65 9.66
C ILE A 135 -3.76 33.69 10.84
#